data_AF-A0A060UUS1-F1
#
_entry.id   AF-A0A060UUS1-F1
#
_cell.length_a   1.000
_cell.length_b   1.000
_cell.length_c   1.000
_cell.angle_alpha   90.00
_cell.angle_beta   90.00
_cell.angle_gamma   90.00
#
_symmetry.space_group_name_H-M   'P 1'
#
loop_
_entity.id
_entity.type
_entity.pdbx_description
1 polymer ?
#
loop_
_entity_poly.entity_id
_entity_poly.type
_entity_poly.pdbx_seq_one_letter_code
_entity_poly.pdbx_strand_id
1 'polypeptide(L)' 'MYDNLQENQGFIDDAKARGLDTLAYHDQKSQGFMLVAGHPDSIRLLGEILDDYEEHGALKPESINSTKSIGENEHAQ' A
#
# COMPACT_ATOMS: atom_id res chain seq x y z
N MET A 1 -0.36 20.06 5.00
CA MET A 1 0.37 18.86 4.53
C MET A 1 0.43 18.98 3.02
N TYR A 2 1.61 18.93 2.41
CA TYR A 2 1.70 18.93 0.94
C TYR A 2 1.21 17.58 0.46
N ASP A 3 0.13 17.58 -0.32
CA ASP A 3 -0.41 16.37 -0.93
C ASP A 3 0.55 15.91 -2.02
N ASN A 4 1.46 14.99 -1.68
CA ASN A 4 2.32 14.28 -2.64
C ASN A 4 1.52 13.28 -3.50
N LEU A 5 0.19 13.44 -3.61
CA LEU A 5 -0.71 12.55 -4.35
C LEU A 5 -0.30 12.45 -5.83
N GLN A 6 0.11 13.56 -6.44
CA GLN A 6 0.54 13.56 -7.84
C GLN A 6 1.87 12.83 -8.04
N GLU A 7 2.84 13.03 -7.13
CA GLU A 7 4.14 12.35 -7.18
C GLU A 7 3.99 10.84 -6.93
N ASN A 8 3.16 10.46 -5.96
CA ASN A 8 2.81 9.08 -5.66
C ASN A 8 2.12 8.40 -6.84
N GLN A 9 1.19 9.09 -7.50
CA GLN A 9 0.52 8.55 -8.69
C GLN A 9 1.51 8.37 -9.85
N GLY A 10 2.40 9.33 -10.08
CA GLY A 10 3.45 9.21 -11.09
C GLY A 10 4.37 8.01 -10.84
N PHE A 11 4.76 7.78 -9.58
CA PHE A 11 5.54 6.59 -9.21
C PHE A 11 4.80 5.27 -9.52
N ILE A 12 3.51 5.20 -9.22
CA ILE A 12 2.68 4.01 -9.48
C ILE A 12 2.53 3.76 -10.98
N ASP A 13 2.26 4.81 -11.75
CA ASP A 13 2.10 4.72 -13.20
C ASP A 13 3.41 4.28 -13.87
N ASP A 14 4.56 4.82 -13.44
CA ASP A 14 5.88 4.44 -13.93
C ASP A 14 6.23 2.98 -13.59
N ALA A 15 5.90 2.52 -12.38
CA ALA A 15 6.09 1.12 -11.98
C ALA A 15 5.25 0.19 -12.85
N LYS A 16 3.97 0.53 -13.04
CA LYS A 16 3.04 -0.24 -13.88
C LYS A 16 3.48 -0.29 -15.34
N ALA A 17 3.97 0.82 -15.90
CA ALA A 17 4.51 0.88 -17.25
C ALA A 17 5.72 -0.07 -17.45
N ARG A 18 6.42 -0.41 -16.37
CA ARG A 18 7.54 -1.35 -16.34
C ARG A 18 7.11 -2.80 -16.05
N GLY A 19 5.81 -3.06 -15.91
CA GLY A 19 5.28 -4.38 -15.52
C GLY A 19 5.56 -4.75 -14.06
N LEU A 20 5.76 -3.76 -13.19
CA LEU A 20 5.96 -3.93 -11.76
C LEU A 20 4.66 -3.68 -11.01
N ASP A 21 4.55 -4.27 -9.83
CA ASP A 21 3.51 -3.96 -8.86
C ASP A 21 4.02 -3.01 -7.78
N THR A 22 3.10 -2.36 -7.09
CA THR A 22 3.38 -1.42 -6.01
C THR A 22 2.66 -1.80 -4.73
N LEU A 23 3.35 -1.67 -3.59
CA LEU A 23 2.81 -1.84 -2.25
C LEU A 23 2.95 -0.52 -1.47
N ALA A 24 1.90 -0.13 -0.77
CA ALA A 24 1.96 0.93 0.23
C ALA A 24 2.21 0.30 1.61
N TYR A 25 3.37 0.60 2.20
CA TYR A 25 3.75 0.14 3.52
C TYR A 25 3.64 1.28 4.53
N HIS A 26 2.97 1.07 5.66
CA HIS A 26 2.95 2.01 6.77
C HIS A 26 4.13 1.73 7.72
N ASP A 27 5.13 2.62 7.69
CA ASP A 27 6.22 2.57 8.68
C ASP A 27 5.75 3.17 10.00
N GLN A 28 5.48 2.29 10.96
CA GLN A 28 5.02 2.68 12.29
C GLN A 28 6.03 3.55 13.05
N LYS A 29 7.33 3.49 12.73
CA LYS A 29 8.34 4.30 13.44
C LYS A 29 8.28 5.76 13.01
N SER A 30 8.14 6.00 11.71
CA SER A 30 8.03 7.36 11.15
C SER A 30 6.59 7.86 11.05
N GLN A 31 5.58 7.00 11.28
CA GLN A 31 4.16 7.28 11.07
C GLN A 31 3.87 7.74 9.62
N GLY A 32 4.63 7.19 8.67
CA GLY A 32 4.60 7.56 7.27
C GLY A 32 4.28 6.37 6.37
N PHE A 33 3.75 6.66 5.17
CA PHE A 33 3.58 5.65 4.14
C PHE A 33 4.75 5.68 3.17
N MET A 34 5.23 4.49 2.81
CA MET A 34 6.26 4.28 1.80
C MET A 34 5.68 3.48 0.65
N LEU A 35 5.91 3.94 -0.58
CA LEU A 35 5.59 3.17 -1.78
C LEU A 35 6.80 2.33 -2.18
N VAL A 36 6.57 1.04 -2.40
CA VAL A 36 7.58 0.08 -2.83
C VAL A 36 7.13 -0.53 -4.15
N ALA A 37 7.98 -0.48 -5.18
CA ALA A 37 7.72 -1.11 -6.47
C ALA A 37 8.64 -2.33 -6.67
N GLY A 38 8.11 -3.40 -7.24
CA GLY A 38 8.87 -4.63 -7.44
C GLY A 38 8.18 -5.63 -8.38
N HIS A 39 8.83 -6.77 -8.60
CA HIS A 39 8.20 -7.84 -9.37
C HIS A 39 6.90 -8.31 -8.67
N PRO A 40 5.81 -8.58 -9.41
CA PRO A 40 4.51 -8.96 -8.83
C PRO A 40 4.61 -10.04 -7.75
N ASP A 41 5.32 -11.13 -8.04
CA ASP A 41 5.50 -12.23 -7.07
C ASP A 41 6.22 -11.80 -5.78
N SER A 42 7.16 -10.86 -5.89
CA SER A 42 7.91 -10.34 -4.74
C SER A 42 7.04 -9.39 -3.90
N ILE A 43 6.22 -8.55 -4.55
CA ILE A 43 5.30 -7.66 -3.87
C ILE A 43 4.21 -8.46 -3.14
N ARG A 44 3.69 -9.51 -3.77
CA ARG A 44 2.72 -10.42 -3.15
C ARG A 44 3.30 -11.10 -1.92
N LEU A 45 4.49 -11.69 -2.03
CA LEU A 45 5.18 -12.33 -0.91
C LEU A 45 5.48 -11.33 0.21
N LEU A 46 5.91 -10.11 -0.13
CA LEU A 46 6.16 -9.07 0.87
C LEU A 46 4.89 -8.70 1.63
N GLY A 47 3.74 -8.59 0.94
CA GLY A 47 2.44 -8.37 1.57
C GLY A 47 2.10 -9.48 2.58
N GLU A 48 2.21 -10.74 2.17
CA GLU A 48 1.96 -11.91 3.04
C GLU A 48 2.86 -11.89 4.29
N ILE A 49 4.14 -11.58 4.12
CA ILE A 49 5.08 -11.45 5.25
C ILE A 49 4.60 -10.34 6.20
N LEU A 50 4.26 -9.16 5.69
CA LEU A 50 3.85 -8.04 6.52
C LEU A 50 2.57 -8.36 7.31
N ASP A 51 1.61 -8.99 6.66
CA ASP A 51 0.36 -9.45 7.29
C ASP A 51 0.66 -10.46 8.42
N ASP A 52 1.54 -11.44 8.17
CA ASP A 52 1.96 -12.43 9.19
C ASP A 52 2.64 -11.75 10.40
N TYR A 53 3.48 -10.75 10.16
CA TYR A 53 4.13 -9.99 11.23
C TYR A 53 3.13 -9.15 12.02
N GLU A 54 2.08 -8.64 11.39
CA GLU A 54 0.99 -7.94 12.07
C GLU A 54 0.14 -8.90 12.92
N GLU A 55 -0.17 -10.09 12.38
CA GLU A 55 -1.00 -11.09 13.05
C GLU A 55 -0.27 -11.78 14.23
N HIS A 56 1.03 -12.04 14.08
CA HIS A 56 1.82 -12.79 15.07
C HIS A 56 2.71 -11.92 15.99
N GLY A 57 2.92 -10.64 15.66
CA GLY A 57 3.87 -9.75 16.34
C GLY A 57 3.26 -8.52 16.99
N ALA A 58 2.80 -8.64 18.23
CA ALA A 58 3.05 -7.65 19.30
C ALA A 58 2.97 -6.12 19.01
N LEU A 59 2.02 -5.65 18.18
CA LEU A 59 1.74 -4.22 17.98
C LEU A 59 0.23 -3.94 18.07
N LYS A 60 -0.34 -4.18 19.25
CA LYS A 60 -1.52 -3.41 19.70
C LYS A 60 -0.98 -2.09 20.26
N PRO A 61 -1.45 -0.94 19.78
CA PRO A 61 -2.75 -0.48 20.22
C PRO A 61 -3.63 0.09 19.10
N GLU A 62 -4.83 -0.47 19.01
CA GLU A 62 -6.06 0.18 18.53
C GLU A 62 -6.14 0.62 17.05
N SER A 63 -6.94 -0.16 16.31
CA SER A 63 -7.76 0.22 15.15
C SER A 63 -7.07 0.38 13.80
N ILE A 64 -6.81 -0.75 13.13
CA ILE A 64 -6.70 -0.76 11.67
C ILE A 64 -8.10 -0.93 11.11
N ASN A 65 -8.75 0.18 10.79
CA ASN A 65 -9.89 0.18 9.89
C ASN A 65 -9.39 -0.26 8.53
N SER A 66 -9.75 -1.48 8.17
CA SER A 66 -9.61 -2.05 6.83
C SER A 66 -10.12 -1.06 5.79
N THR A 67 -9.22 -0.46 4.99
CA THR A 67 -9.60 0.41 3.88
C THR A 67 -10.16 -0.46 2.76
N LYS A 68 -11.49 -0.49 2.71
CA LYS A 68 -12.32 -0.93 1.59
C LYS A 68 -11.75 -0.38 0.27
N SER A 69 -11.56 -1.27 -0.71
CA SER A 69 -11.20 -0.96 -2.09
C SER A 69 -11.94 0.27 -2.61
N ILE A 70 -11.20 1.33 -2.94
CA ILE A 70 -11.70 2.43 -3.77
C ILE A 70 -11.69 1.89 -5.20
N GLY A 71 -12.78 1.22 -5.57
CA GLY A 71 -12.89 0.54 -6.84
C GLY A 71 -14.31 0.08 -7.09
N GLU A 72 -15.26 1.01 -7.09
CA GLU A 72 -16.59 0.88 -7.71
C GLU A 72 -17.23 2.27 -7.72
N ASN A 73 -16.68 3.14 -8.58
CA ASN A 73 -17.40 4.33 -9.02
C ASN A 73 -18.22 3.94 -10.24
N GLU A 74 -19.32 3.23 -10.01
CA GLU A 74 -20.33 2.97 -11.04
C GLU A 74 -21.39 4.05 -10.98
N HIS A 75 -21.44 4.81 -12.07
CA HIS A 75 -22.57 5.59 -12.53
C HIS A 75 -23.91 4.93 -12.21
N ALA A 76 -24.80 5.67 -11.54
CA ALA A 76 -26.24 5.55 -11.75
C ALA A 76 -26.89 6.91 -11.52
N GLN A 77 -27.81 7.24 -12.43
CA GLN A 77 -28.32 8.55 -12.81
C GLN A 77 -29.21 9.24 -11.79
#